data_AF-A0AAW6E0I8-F1
#
_entry.id   AF-A0AAW6E0I8-F1
#
_cell.length_a   1.000
_cell.length_b   1.000
_cell.length_c   1.000
_cell.angle_alpha   90.00
_cell.angle_beta   90.00
_cell.angle_gamma   90.00
#
_symmetry.space_group_name_H-M   'P 1'
#
loop_
_entity.id
_entity.type
_entity.pdbx_description
1 polymer ?
#
loop_
_entity_poly.entity_id
_entity_poly.type
_entity_poly.pdbx_seq_one_letter_code
_entity_poly.pdbx_strand_id
1 'polypeptide(L)'
;MVERIDIMPKEIKSWLVLLFITIVMCLGISVMNSELKSIINYSTVGTIIDKEYTKSTFITHQRYQFKVSFIDNVDGKDEESVEWIDVTPTEYDEYEIGDKYEDSSRGKKE
;
A
#
# COMPACT_ATOMS: atom_id res chain seq x y z
N MET A 1 -22.29 -33.01 38.46
CA MET A 1 -23.05 -33.33 37.23
C MET A 1 -23.70 -32.05 36.74
N VAL A 2 -23.70 -31.85 35.42
CA VAL A 2 -23.91 -30.59 34.71
C VAL A 2 -25.38 -30.14 34.80
N GLU A 3 -25.75 -29.23 35.71
CA GLU A 3 -27.15 -28.73 35.78
C GLU A 3 -27.27 -27.28 36.30
N ARG A 4 -26.52 -26.33 35.72
CA ARG A 4 -26.83 -24.88 35.90
C ARG A 4 -27.01 -24.12 34.59
N ILE A 5 -27.20 -24.82 33.48
CA ILE A 5 -27.39 -24.22 32.14
C ILE A 5 -28.88 -24.21 31.74
N ASP A 6 -29.73 -24.98 32.42
CA ASP A 6 -31.14 -25.11 32.05
C ASP A 6 -32.07 -24.00 32.56
N ILE A 7 -31.66 -23.21 33.55
CA ILE A 7 -32.48 -22.11 34.12
C ILE A 7 -32.08 -20.75 33.53
N MET A 8 -31.63 -20.72 32.29
CA MET A 8 -31.39 -19.46 31.60
C MET A 8 -32.64 -19.11 30.78
N PRO A 9 -33.30 -17.96 31.04
CA PRO A 9 -34.50 -17.57 30.30
C PRO A 9 -34.18 -17.48 28.81
N LYS A 10 -35.12 -17.93 27.98
CA LYS A 10 -34.95 -18.06 26.51
C LYS A 10 -34.47 -16.76 25.86
N GLU A 11 -34.87 -15.62 26.39
CA GLU A 11 -34.46 -14.29 25.95
C GLU A 11 -32.97 -14.04 26.15
N ILE A 12 -32.39 -14.43 27.29
CA ILE A 12 -30.95 -14.29 27.57
C ILE A 12 -30.15 -15.27 26.70
N LYS A 13 -30.65 -16.50 26.49
CA LYS A 13 -30.03 -17.45 25.54
C LYS A 13 -30.02 -16.87 24.12
N SER A 14 -31.11 -16.26 23.69
CA SER A 14 -31.23 -15.63 22.37
C SER A 14 -30.29 -14.43 22.22
N TRP A 15 -30.17 -13.59 23.24
CA TRP A 15 -29.24 -12.45 23.24
C TRP A 15 -27.78 -12.89 23.21
N LEU A 16 -27.41 -13.94 23.94
CA LEU A 16 -26.05 -14.49 23.88
C LEU A 16 -25.70 -15.05 22.49
N VAL A 17 -26.65 -15.70 21.82
CA VAL A 17 -26.45 -16.20 20.45
C VAL A 17 -26.26 -15.04 19.47
N LEU A 18 -27.06 -13.99 19.57
CA LEU A 18 -26.91 -12.77 18.77
C LEU A 18 -25.55 -12.10 19.00
N LEU A 19 -25.15 -11.94 20.25
CA LEU A 19 -23.87 -11.36 20.63
C LEU A 19 -22.69 -12.17 20.08
N PHE A 20 -22.77 -13.50 20.15
CA PHE A 20 -21.74 -14.37 19.58
C PHE A 20 -21.63 -14.22 18.05
N ILE A 21 -22.76 -14.18 17.34
CA ILE A 21 -22.79 -13.97 15.89
C ILE A 21 -22.18 -12.61 15.53
N THR A 22 -22.53 -11.54 16.24
CA THR A 22 -21.96 -10.20 16.01
C THR A 22 -20.45 -10.19 16.24
N ILE A 23 -19.95 -10.83 17.30
CA ILE A 23 -18.51 -10.92 17.56
C ILE A 23 -17.78 -11.65 16.43
N VAL A 24 -18.32 -12.79 15.97
CA VAL A 24 -17.72 -13.55 14.84
C VAL A 24 -17.71 -12.72 13.56
N MET A 25 -18.77 -11.96 13.27
CA MET A 25 -18.79 -11.04 12.12
C MET A 25 -17.75 -9.92 12.26
N CYS A 26 -17.64 -9.29 13.43
CA CYS A 26 -16.64 -8.24 13.68
C CYS A 26 -15.21 -8.76 13.54
N LEU A 27 -14.95 -9.99 14.00
CA LEU A 27 -13.65 -10.64 13.82
C LEU A 27 -13.36 -10.93 12.34
N GLY A 28 -14.35 -11.42 11.58
CA GLY A 28 -14.21 -11.65 10.14
C GLY A 28 -13.86 -10.39 9.35
N ILE A 29 -14.53 -9.26 9.65
CA ILE A 29 -14.21 -7.96 9.03
C ILE A 29 -12.81 -7.47 9.41
N SER A 30 -12.40 -7.70 10.67
CA SER A 30 -11.07 -7.30 11.14
C SER A 30 -9.94 -8.07 10.45
N VAL A 31 -10.13 -9.38 10.21
CA VAL A 31 -9.18 -10.22 9.45
C VAL A 31 -9.04 -9.72 8.01
N MET A 32 -10.15 -9.44 7.33
CA MET A 32 -10.12 -8.88 5.96
C MET A 32 -9.40 -7.52 5.91
N ASN A 33 -9.59 -6.65 6.90
CA ASN A 33 -8.90 -5.36 6.98
C ASN A 33 -7.40 -5.49 7.23
N SER A 34 -6.95 -6.47 8.02
CA SER A 34 -5.52 -6.71 8.24
C SER A 34 -4.83 -7.27 6.99
N GLU A 35 -5.53 -8.09 6.19
CA GLU A 35 -5.01 -8.59 4.91
C GLU A 35 -4.92 -7.48 3.87
N LEU A 36 -5.89 -6.56 3.81
CA LEU A 36 -5.84 -5.36 2.96
C LEU A 36 -4.61 -4.48 3.20
N LYS A 37 -4.14 -4.34 4.45
CA LYS A 37 -2.89 -3.62 4.75
C LYS A 37 -1.63 -4.38 4.36
N SER A 38 -1.67 -5.71 4.35
CA SER A 38 -0.54 -6.57 3.94
C SER A 38 -0.38 -6.65 2.42
N ILE A 39 -1.48 -6.48 1.67
CA ILE A 39 -1.53 -6.62 0.20
C ILE A 39 -0.83 -5.47 -0.53
N ILE A 40 -0.58 -4.36 0.16
CA ILE A 40 -0.10 -3.13 -0.45
C ILE A 40 1.22 -2.72 0.22
N ASN A 41 2.29 -3.46 -0.06
CA ASN A 41 3.64 -3.09 0.35
C ASN A 41 4.39 -2.57 -0.89
N TYR A 42 4.28 -1.27 -1.13
CA TYR A 42 4.99 -0.60 -2.23
C TYR A 42 6.47 -0.44 -1.87
N SER A 43 7.37 -0.69 -2.83
CA SER A 43 8.78 -0.34 -2.62
C SER A 43 8.93 1.18 -2.70
N THR A 44 9.57 1.76 -1.69
CA THR A 44 9.93 3.19 -1.69
C THR A 44 11.21 3.46 -2.45
N VAL A 45 11.93 2.40 -2.85
CA VAL A 45 13.22 2.49 -3.55
C VAL A 45 13.08 1.87 -4.92
N GLY A 46 13.27 2.68 -5.94
CA GLY A 46 13.29 2.26 -7.33
C GLY A 46 14.70 2.36 -7.92
N THR A 47 14.91 1.73 -9.08
CA THR A 47 16.15 1.82 -9.85
C THR A 47 15.89 2.62 -11.12
N ILE A 48 16.72 3.63 -11.39
CA ILE A 48 16.60 4.46 -12.60
C ILE A 48 17.00 3.61 -13.81
N ILE A 49 16.09 3.47 -14.76
CA ILE A 49 16.30 2.65 -15.98
C ILE A 49 16.39 3.48 -17.25
N ASP A 50 15.90 4.72 -17.21
CA ASP A 50 15.95 5.66 -18.33
C ASP A 50 15.88 7.10 -17.82
N LYS A 51 16.39 8.03 -18.63
CA LYS A 51 16.40 9.46 -18.33
C LYS A 51 16.02 10.24 -19.58
N GLU A 52 14.98 11.06 -19.49
CA GLU A 52 14.52 11.89 -20.60
C GLU A 52 14.49 13.36 -20.22
N TYR A 53 15.07 14.19 -21.11
CA TYR A 53 14.98 15.64 -21.03
C TYR A 53 14.01 16.15 -22.08
N THR A 54 12.90 16.75 -21.62
CA THR A 54 11.98 17.45 -22.51
C THR A 54 12.14 18.96 -22.34
N LYS A 55 12.70 19.59 -23.37
CA LYS A 55 12.73 21.05 -23.46
C LYS A 55 11.31 21.55 -23.76
N SER A 56 10.65 22.15 -22.78
CA SER A 56 9.36 22.82 -23.01
C SER A 56 9.50 23.90 -24.08
N THR A 57 8.50 23.98 -24.96
CA THR A 57 8.39 25.01 -26.00
C THR A 57 8.17 26.41 -25.40
N PHE A 58 7.75 26.49 -24.13
CA PHE A 58 7.63 27.74 -23.40
C PHE A 58 8.93 28.04 -22.65
N ILE A 59 9.35 29.30 -22.74
CA ILE A 59 10.64 29.87 -22.30
C ILE A 59 10.95 29.61 -20.81
N THR A 60 10.02 29.08 -20.01
CA THR A 60 10.09 29.17 -18.55
C THR A 60 10.37 27.89 -17.79
N HIS A 61 10.16 26.67 -18.32
CA HIS A 61 10.43 25.46 -17.52
C HIS A 61 10.88 24.27 -18.38
N GLN A 62 12.15 23.90 -18.28
CA GLN A 62 12.62 22.60 -18.72
C GLN A 62 12.00 21.51 -17.83
N ARG A 63 11.52 20.41 -18.43
CA ARG A 63 11.01 19.26 -17.68
C ARG A 63 12.01 18.12 -17.80
N TYR A 64 12.58 17.74 -16.67
CA TYR A 64 13.51 16.63 -16.56
C TYR A 64 12.76 15.47 -15.91
N GLN A 65 12.85 14.29 -16.52
CA GLN A 65 12.14 13.11 -16.04
C GLN A 65 13.05 11.89 -15.99
N PHE A 66 12.83 11.04 -14.99
CA PHE A 66 13.40 9.71 -14.93
C PHE A 66 12.33 8.66 -15.11
N LYS A 67 12.70 7.55 -15.76
CA LYS A 67 11.92 6.32 -15.69
C LYS A 67 12.54 5.42 -14.63
N VAL A 68 11.74 5.02 -13.65
CA VAL A 68 12.20 4.24 -12.50
C VAL A 68 11.44 2.93 -12.44
N SER A 69 12.16 1.82 -12.27
CA SER A 69 11.59 0.49 -12.01
C SER A 69 11.55 0.24 -10.50
N PHE A 70 10.40 -0.18 -10.00
CA PHE A 70 10.16 -0.55 -8.61
C PHE A 70 9.73 -2.02 -8.53
N ILE A 71 10.05 -2.67 -7.42
CA ILE A 71 9.51 -3.99 -7.09
C ILE A 71 8.42 -3.77 -6.06
N ASP A 72 7.18 -3.79 -6.49
CA ASP A 72 6.02 -3.65 -5.60
C ASP A 72 5.52 -5.02 -5.19
N ASN A 73 5.14 -5.20 -3.93
CA ASN A 73 4.44 -6.41 -3.52
C ASN A 73 2.94 -6.14 -3.59
N VAL A 74 2.28 -6.70 -4.61
CA VAL A 74 0.85 -6.62 -4.85
C VAL A 74 0.26 -8.02 -4.69
N ASP A 75 -0.73 -8.18 -3.80
CA ASP A 75 -1.40 -9.46 -3.53
C ASP A 75 -0.42 -10.60 -3.13
N GLY A 76 0.66 -10.26 -2.41
CA GLY A 76 1.66 -11.23 -1.95
C GLY A 76 2.63 -11.71 -3.03
N LYS A 77 2.65 -11.05 -4.20
CA LYS A 77 3.59 -11.32 -5.30
C LYS A 77 4.40 -10.07 -5.60
N ASP A 78 5.68 -10.27 -5.87
CA ASP A 78 6.56 -9.21 -6.33
C ASP A 78 6.27 -8.94 -7.81
N GLU A 79 5.79 -7.74 -8.11
CA GLU A 79 5.51 -7.25 -9.45
C GLU A 79 6.43 -6.07 -9.76
N GLU A 80 7.00 -6.06 -10.96
CA GLU A 80 7.79 -4.93 -11.43
C GLU A 80 6.84 -3.83 -11.94
N SER A 81 6.91 -2.66 -11.32
CA SER A 81 6.19 -1.47 -11.76
C SER A 81 7.17 -0.44 -12.29
N VAL A 82 6.72 0.38 -13.24
CA VAL A 82 7.59 1.39 -13.87
C VAL A 82 6.86 2.71 -13.97
N GLU A 83 7.52 3.78 -13.54
CA GLU A 83 6.92 5.11 -13.47
C GLU A 83 7.86 6.20 -13.98
N TRP A 84 7.27 7.27 -14.53
CA TRP A 84 7.98 8.49 -14.89
C TRP A 84 7.88 9.50 -13.77
N ILE A 85 9.02 10.01 -13.31
CA ILE A 85 9.13 10.93 -12.18
C ILE A 85 9.72 12.26 -12.65
N ASP A 86 9.00 13.35 -12.41
CA ASP A 86 9.49 14.71 -12.65
C ASP A 86 10.54 15.09 -11.58
N VAL A 87 11.69 15.59 -12.03
CA VAL A 87 12.80 16.00 -11.17
C VAL A 87 13.32 17.38 -11.54
N THR A 88 14.01 18.03 -10.61
CA THR A 88 14.74 19.26 -10.91
C THR A 88 15.95 18.98 -11.81
N PRO A 89 16.48 19.98 -12.54
CA PRO A 89 17.69 19.77 -13.35
C PRO A 89 18.90 19.31 -12.52
N THR A 90 19.03 19.81 -11.28
CA THR A 90 20.11 19.43 -10.37
C THR A 90 20.01 17.96 -9.99
N GLU A 91 18.82 17.50 -9.56
CA GLU A 91 18.59 16.08 -9.29
C GLU A 91 18.81 15.25 -10.57
N TYR A 92 18.37 15.74 -11.73
CA TYR A 92 18.60 15.07 -13.00
C TYR A 92 20.07 14.74 -13.24
N ASP A 93 20.95 15.70 -13.01
CA ASP A 93 22.38 15.58 -13.25
C ASP A 93 23.12 14.78 -12.16
N GLU A 94 22.56 14.67 -10.95
CA GLU A 94 23.14 13.93 -9.83
C GLU A 94 23.00 12.41 -9.95
N TYR A 95 21.97 11.92 -10.64
CA TYR A 95 21.71 10.48 -10.78
C TYR A 95 22.18 9.91 -12.14
N GLU A 96 22.66 8.68 -12.14
CA GLU A 96 22.97 7.88 -13.33
C GLU A 96 21.99 6.72 -13.53
N ILE A 97 21.97 6.13 -14.74
CA ILE A 97 21.17 4.92 -14.99
C ILE A 97 21.74 3.76 -14.16
N GLY A 98 20.88 3.11 -13.40
CA GLY A 98 21.24 2.08 -12.41
C GLY A 98 21.28 2.59 -10.97
N ASP A 99 21.21 3.91 -10.76
CA ASP A 99 21.14 4.47 -9.41
C ASP A 99 19.79 4.18 -8.74
N LYS A 100 19.84 4.13 -7.42
CA LYS A 100 18.65 3.98 -6.59
C LYS A 100 18.00 5.34 -6.38
N TYR A 101 16.71 5.41 -6.66
CA TYR A 101 15.87 6.56 -6.40
C TYR A 101 14.95 6.27 -5.21
N GLU A 102 14.99 7.11 -4.19
CA GLU A 102 14.08 7.02 -3.04
C GLU A 102 12.90 7.96 -3.23
N ASP A 103 11.72 7.38 -3.51
CA ASP A 103 10.49 8.15 -3.64
C ASP A 103 9.94 8.51 -2.24
N SER A 104 10.33 9.69 -1.76
CA SER A 104 9.88 10.22 -0.47
C SER A 104 8.35 10.43 -0.38
N SER A 105 7.65 10.47 -1.53
CA SER A 105 6.21 10.67 -1.59
C SER A 105 5.40 9.38 -1.35
N ARG A 106 5.96 8.22 -1.69
CA ARG A 106 5.33 6.89 -1.51
C ARG A 106 5.37 6.37 -0.07
N GLY A 107 6.37 6.78 0.72
CA GLY A 107 6.57 6.26 2.09
C GLY A 107 5.61 6.79 3.16
N LYS A 108 4.67 7.67 2.83
CA LYS A 108 3.73 8.27 3.80
C LYS A 108 2.28 8.21 3.31
N LYS A 109 1.65 7.05 3.48
CA LYS A 109 0.19 7.01 3.69
C LYS A 109 -0.06 6.41 5.07
N GLU A 110 -0.32 7.29 6.04
CA GLU A 110 -0.75 6.95 7.41
C GLU A 110 -2.08 6.18 7.42
#